data_AF-A0A929K8E6-F1
#
_entry.id   AF-A0A929K8E6-F1
#
_cell.length_a   1.000
_cell.length_b   1.000
_cell.length_c   1.000
_cell.angle_alpha   90.00
_cell.angle_beta   90.00
_cell.angle_gamma   90.00
#
_symmetry.space_group_name_H-M   'P 1'
#
loop_
_entity.id
_entity.type
_entity.pdbx_description
1 polymer ?
#
loop_
_entity_poly.entity_id
_entity_poly.type
_entity_poly.pdbx_seq_one_letter_code
_entity_poly.pdbx_strand_id
1 'polypeptide(L)'
;MVFWESKKTMSQTGKDKPIVFVSHVEEDAAVASKIKKWLEDNLLEGVEVFVSSDGGIKAGDKWEERIIEEKLKNCRIALVVCTQTSVRQPWINFEAGGAWVQGARVIPLCYHGQRKDMLPRPLSSRQALDLSEPDDVSEMLKIIAKEAGLRAPEIDPNVLIERLPPRNYEEQDANGKLPDIRVEVNLAMAPDGQGGVLRFLRLEAQNHDKNSVFLEFPSIAIQKRRERLTIVRDSAFHLPVPTGELKPGDSRSILVDPSEIEIENIERLGEVIFPDKIGREFKGSAEDTLKVIKVWKSASQK
;
A
#
# COMPACT_ATOMS: atom_id res chain seq x y z
N MET A 1 66.20 8.80 40.09
CA MET A 1 65.46 8.15 38.98
C MET A 1 64.56 7.08 39.56
N VAL A 2 63.31 7.42 39.90
CA VAL A 2 62.20 6.47 40.06
C VAL A 2 60.96 7.22 39.59
N PHE A 3 60.38 6.70 38.51
CA PHE A 3 59.27 7.28 37.77
C PHE A 3 57.94 7.11 38.54
N TRP A 4 57.11 8.13 38.44
CA TRP A 4 55.70 8.13 38.82
C TRP A 4 54.91 7.57 37.63
N GLU A 5 54.28 6.41 37.76
CA GLU A 5 53.27 5.94 36.81
C GLU A 5 51.92 5.88 37.52
N SER A 6 51.12 6.91 37.25
CA SER A 6 49.68 6.92 37.51
C SER A 6 49.03 5.73 36.79
N LYS A 7 48.38 4.86 37.56
CA LYS A 7 47.41 3.91 37.03
C LYS A 7 46.31 4.70 36.32
N LYS A 8 46.32 4.68 34.98
CA LYS A 8 45.14 5.02 34.18
C LYS A 8 44.04 4.04 34.56
N THR A 9 43.05 4.52 35.30
CA THR A 9 41.76 3.86 35.45
C THR A 9 41.12 3.84 34.05
N MET A 10 41.24 2.72 33.34
CA MET A 10 40.44 2.49 32.13
C MET A 10 38.98 2.43 32.57
N SER A 11 38.22 3.49 32.26
CA SER A 11 36.78 3.46 32.38
C SER A 11 36.25 2.42 31.39
N GLN A 12 35.74 1.31 31.91
CA GLN A 12 34.87 0.43 31.13
C GLN A 12 33.55 1.18 30.90
N THR A 13 33.35 1.69 29.69
CA THR A 13 32.04 2.12 29.20
C THR A 13 31.84 1.54 27.81
N GLY A 14 31.11 0.43 27.74
CA GLY A 14 30.66 -0.16 26.49
C GLY A 14 29.40 -0.96 26.79
N LYS A 15 28.27 -0.27 27.00
CA LYS A 15 26.97 -0.92 26.84
C LYS A 15 26.83 -1.17 25.34
N ASP A 16 26.58 -2.41 24.94
CA ASP A 16 26.31 -2.73 23.53
C ASP A 16 25.22 -1.80 22.99
N LYS A 17 25.44 -1.27 21.79
CA LYS A 17 24.52 -0.33 21.15
C LYS A 17 23.20 -1.06 20.88
N PRO A 18 22.04 -0.42 21.11
CA PRO A 18 20.75 -0.99 20.77
C PRO A 18 20.68 -1.20 19.25
N ILE A 19 20.26 -2.41 18.85
CA ILE A 19 20.15 -2.78 17.43
C ILE A 19 18.75 -2.43 16.91
N VAL A 20 18.71 -1.68 15.82
CA VAL A 20 17.54 -1.43 14.97
C VAL A 20 17.66 -2.30 13.73
N PHE A 21 16.73 -3.24 13.57
CA PHE A 21 16.62 -4.07 12.38
C PHE A 21 15.64 -3.45 11.38
N VAL A 22 16.01 -3.40 10.10
CA VAL A 22 15.13 -2.99 9.00
C VAL A 22 14.86 -4.19 8.09
N SER A 23 13.74 -4.85 8.36
CA SER A 23 13.18 -5.95 7.58
C SER A 23 12.61 -5.41 6.27
N HIS A 24 12.99 -6.04 5.15
CA HIS A 24 12.51 -5.73 3.82
C HIS A 24 12.65 -6.94 2.88
N VAL A 25 11.85 -6.95 1.81
CA VAL A 25 12.04 -7.82 0.63
C VAL A 25 13.03 -7.17 -0.33
N GLU A 26 13.58 -7.94 -1.27
CA GLU A 26 14.60 -7.46 -2.21
C GLU A 26 14.19 -6.18 -2.96
N GLU A 27 12.92 -6.10 -3.36
CA GLU A 27 12.33 -4.94 -4.06
C GLU A 27 12.35 -3.65 -3.21
N ASP A 28 12.32 -3.80 -1.88
CA ASP A 28 12.30 -2.70 -0.92
C ASP A 28 13.72 -2.34 -0.40
N ALA A 29 14.78 -2.98 -0.92
CA ALA A 29 16.16 -2.77 -0.45
C ALA A 29 16.62 -1.31 -0.56
N ALA A 30 16.21 -0.60 -1.61
CA ALA A 30 16.52 0.81 -1.76
C ALA A 30 15.91 1.65 -0.61
N VAL A 31 14.65 1.38 -0.23
CA VAL A 31 13.96 2.04 0.88
C VAL A 31 14.68 1.76 2.19
N ALA A 32 14.96 0.48 2.47
CA ALA A 32 15.64 0.06 3.70
C ALA A 32 17.03 0.70 3.84
N SER A 33 17.80 0.78 2.74
CA SER A 33 19.10 1.44 2.72
C SER A 33 19.03 2.95 3.04
N LYS A 34 18.00 3.65 2.53
CA LYS A 34 17.78 5.08 2.85
C LYS A 34 17.41 5.28 4.30
N ILE A 35 16.54 4.43 4.86
CA ILE A 35 16.18 4.45 6.29
C ILE A 35 17.42 4.22 7.15
N LYS A 36 18.21 3.18 6.84
CA LYS A 36 19.46 2.88 7.54
C LYS A 36 20.39 4.07 7.57
N LYS A 37 20.73 4.61 6.40
CA LYS A 37 21.63 5.76 6.28
C LYS A 37 21.09 6.98 7.02
N TRP A 38 19.79 7.26 6.92
CA TRP A 38 19.20 8.38 7.62
C TRP A 38 19.25 8.22 9.14
N LEU A 39 19.02 7.02 9.68
CA LEU A 39 19.17 6.77 11.12
C LEU A 39 20.63 6.89 11.57
N GLU A 40 21.57 6.36 10.81
CA GLU A 40 23.02 6.45 11.08
C GLU A 40 23.50 7.92 11.08
N ASP A 41 23.10 8.70 10.07
CA ASP A 41 23.43 10.13 9.94
C ASP A 41 22.94 10.96 11.15
N ASN A 42 21.80 10.58 11.72
CA ASN A 42 21.05 11.42 12.66
C ASN A 42 21.12 10.97 14.12
N LEU A 43 21.47 9.71 14.38
CA LEU A 43 21.61 9.19 15.74
C LEU A 43 23.07 9.06 16.19
N LEU A 44 24.03 9.56 15.39
CA LEU A 44 25.46 9.72 15.74
C LEU A 44 26.06 8.46 16.38
N GLU A 45 25.83 7.31 15.75
CA GLU A 45 26.22 5.98 16.22
C GLU A 45 25.64 5.53 17.58
N GLY A 46 24.62 6.22 18.10
CA GLY A 46 23.92 5.82 19.33
C GLY A 46 23.05 4.57 19.17
N VAL A 47 22.89 4.09 17.93
CA VAL A 47 22.24 2.84 17.56
C VAL A 47 23.09 2.09 16.54
N GLU A 48 22.98 0.76 16.51
CA GLU A 48 23.45 -0.05 15.38
C GLU A 48 22.27 -0.33 14.47
N VAL A 49 22.38 -0.03 13.17
CA VAL A 49 21.31 -0.27 12.20
C VAL A 49 21.71 -1.38 11.24
N PHE A 50 20.87 -2.40 11.13
CA PHE A 50 21.09 -3.57 10.29
C PHE A 50 19.88 -3.77 9.37
N VAL A 51 20.10 -4.02 8.08
CA VAL A 51 19.02 -4.31 7.12
C VAL A 51 19.07 -5.77 6.69
N SER A 52 17.94 -6.39 6.31
CA SER A 52 17.91 -7.83 5.93
C SER A 52 18.88 -8.21 4.81
N SER A 53 19.13 -7.31 3.85
CA SER A 53 20.13 -7.48 2.77
C SER A 53 21.59 -7.40 3.22
N ASP A 54 21.92 -6.79 4.38
CA ASP A 54 23.28 -6.79 4.92
C ASP A 54 23.76 -8.23 5.28
N GLY A 55 22.81 -9.17 5.43
CA GLY A 55 23.07 -10.59 5.68
C GLY A 55 23.27 -11.44 4.43
N GLY A 56 23.14 -10.87 3.21
CA GLY A 56 23.41 -11.57 1.95
C GLY A 56 22.57 -12.84 1.76
N ILE A 57 21.26 -12.71 1.58
CA ILE A 57 20.39 -13.85 1.28
C ILE A 57 20.67 -14.32 -0.16
N LYS A 58 21.55 -15.30 -0.32
CA LYS A 58 21.60 -16.17 -1.50
C LYS A 58 21.04 -17.53 -1.12
N ALA A 59 20.21 -18.09 -1.99
CA ALA A 59 19.58 -19.38 -1.75
C ALA A 59 20.64 -20.49 -1.57
N GLY A 60 20.62 -21.18 -0.41
CA GLY A 60 21.30 -22.47 -0.24
C GLY A 60 21.99 -22.75 1.10
N ASP A 61 22.39 -21.72 1.87
CA ASP A 61 23.27 -21.93 3.03
C ASP A 61 22.58 -21.64 4.38
N LYS A 62 22.89 -22.49 5.37
CA LYS A 62 22.32 -22.50 6.74
C LYS A 62 23.12 -21.65 7.74
N TRP A 63 24.15 -20.94 7.27
CA TRP A 63 25.11 -20.24 8.14
C TRP A 63 24.71 -18.78 8.35
N GLU A 64 24.02 -18.20 7.38
CA GLU A 64 23.55 -16.83 7.30
C GLU A 64 22.33 -16.59 8.21
N GLU A 65 21.43 -17.59 8.30
CA GLU A 65 20.32 -17.61 9.24
C GLU A 65 20.80 -17.44 10.70
N ARG A 66 21.93 -18.07 11.06
CA ARG A 66 22.50 -17.94 12.41
C ARG A 66 23.02 -16.54 12.73
N ILE A 67 23.62 -15.84 11.76
CA ILE A 67 24.13 -14.48 11.98
C ILE A 67 22.97 -13.52 12.19
N ILE A 68 21.91 -13.65 11.40
CA ILE A 68 20.70 -12.86 11.55
C ILE A 68 20.04 -13.20 12.89
N GLU A 69 19.85 -14.48 13.21
CA GLU A 69 19.30 -14.90 14.52
C GLU A 69 20.13 -14.39 15.71
N GLU A 70 21.46 -14.43 15.64
CA GLU A 70 22.34 -13.93 16.71
C GLU A 70 22.25 -12.42 16.88
N LYS A 71 22.23 -11.65 15.78
CA LYS A 71 22.05 -10.19 15.84
C LYS A 71 20.65 -9.82 16.33
N LEU A 72 19.63 -10.58 15.94
CA LEU A 72 18.26 -10.31 16.31
C LEU A 72 17.94 -10.65 17.77
N LYS A 73 18.70 -11.52 18.44
CA LYS A 73 18.59 -11.74 19.90
C LYS A 73 18.79 -10.46 20.72
N ASN A 74 19.59 -9.53 20.21
CA ASN A 74 19.86 -8.25 20.85
C ASN A 74 19.13 -7.07 20.18
N CYS A 75 18.26 -7.36 19.22
CA CYS A 75 17.44 -6.36 18.56
C CYS A 75 16.40 -5.78 19.53
N ARG A 76 16.32 -4.45 19.59
CA ARG A 76 15.30 -3.76 20.38
C ARG A 76 14.13 -3.27 19.55
N ILE A 77 14.39 -2.90 18.30
CA ILE A 77 13.36 -2.40 17.38
C ILE A 77 13.53 -3.08 16.04
N ALA A 78 12.44 -3.65 15.53
CA ALA A 78 12.36 -4.10 14.15
C ALA A 78 11.39 -3.21 13.37
N LEU A 79 11.92 -2.49 12.40
CA LEU A 79 11.19 -1.75 11.38
C LEU A 79 10.90 -2.72 10.23
N VAL A 80 9.63 -2.91 9.90
CA VAL A 80 9.22 -3.80 8.80
C VAL A 80 8.71 -2.93 7.65
N VAL A 81 9.47 -2.85 6.56
CA VAL A 81 9.02 -2.10 5.38
C VAL A 81 7.83 -2.82 4.77
N CYS A 82 6.71 -2.10 4.68
CA CYS A 82 5.44 -2.60 4.22
C CYS A 82 5.01 -1.81 2.98
N THR A 83 5.37 -2.30 1.80
CA THR A 83 4.77 -1.94 0.51
C THR A 83 3.69 -2.95 0.11
N GLN A 84 2.88 -2.61 -0.91
CA GLN A 84 1.83 -3.51 -1.42
C GLN A 84 2.37 -4.86 -1.93
N THR A 85 3.61 -4.88 -2.41
CA THR A 85 4.30 -6.10 -2.84
C THR A 85 4.74 -6.90 -1.63
N SER A 86 5.40 -6.25 -0.68
CA SER A 86 6.01 -6.89 0.49
C SER A 86 4.99 -7.58 1.41
N VAL A 87 3.82 -6.98 1.66
CA VAL A 87 2.81 -7.53 2.58
C VAL A 87 2.18 -8.83 2.09
N ARG A 88 2.35 -9.16 0.80
CA ARG A 88 1.87 -10.40 0.17
C ARG A 88 2.87 -11.55 0.29
N GLN A 89 4.13 -11.27 0.66
CA GLN A 89 5.17 -12.28 0.76
C GLN A 89 5.06 -13.04 2.10
N PRO A 90 5.04 -14.40 2.10
CA PRO A 90 4.94 -15.19 3.33
C PRO A 90 6.05 -14.89 4.36
N TRP A 91 7.23 -14.51 3.87
CA TRP A 91 8.43 -14.30 4.67
C TRP A 91 8.33 -13.12 5.65
N ILE A 92 7.73 -11.99 5.24
CA ILE A 92 7.53 -10.82 6.12
C ILE A 92 6.66 -11.16 7.33
N ASN A 93 5.68 -12.05 7.15
CA ASN A 93 4.84 -12.52 8.25
C ASN A 93 5.59 -13.46 9.21
N PHE A 94 6.64 -14.13 8.75
CA PHE A 94 7.50 -14.99 9.57
C PHE A 94 8.48 -14.15 10.42
N GLU A 95 9.07 -13.10 9.82
CA GLU A 95 9.92 -12.14 10.52
C GLU A 95 9.11 -11.31 11.54
N ALA A 96 7.93 -10.82 11.16
CA ALA A 96 7.06 -10.04 12.05
C ALA A 96 6.28 -10.90 13.08
N GLY A 97 6.15 -12.20 12.83
CA GLY A 97 5.23 -13.11 13.53
C GLY A 97 5.79 -13.91 14.69
N GLY A 98 7.12 -14.05 14.86
CA GLY A 98 7.67 -14.53 16.14
C GLY A 98 8.86 -15.48 16.13
N ALA A 99 9.53 -15.77 15.02
CA ALA A 99 10.71 -16.63 15.05
C ALA A 99 12.00 -15.86 15.40
N TRP A 100 12.17 -14.65 14.87
CA TRP A 100 13.50 -14.03 14.81
C TRP A 100 13.71 -12.83 15.73
N VAL A 101 12.67 -12.04 16.01
CA VAL A 101 12.81 -10.77 16.73
C VAL A 101 12.26 -10.85 18.17
N GLN A 102 12.43 -12.00 18.84
CA GLN A 102 11.88 -12.23 20.17
C GLN A 102 12.27 -11.11 21.15
N GLY A 103 11.26 -10.41 21.69
CA GLY A 103 11.44 -9.32 22.65
C GLY A 103 11.58 -7.92 22.04
N ALA A 104 11.74 -7.80 20.71
CA ALA A 104 11.85 -6.50 20.05
C ALA A 104 10.49 -5.85 19.79
N ARG A 105 10.49 -4.51 19.77
CA ARG A 105 9.36 -3.70 19.34
C ARG A 105 9.27 -3.71 17.81
N VAL A 106 8.31 -4.46 17.27
CA VAL A 106 8.03 -4.49 15.82
C VAL A 106 7.14 -3.30 15.44
N ILE A 107 7.57 -2.53 14.44
CA ILE A 107 6.90 -1.35 13.90
C ILE A 107 6.77 -1.52 12.38
N PRO A 108 5.55 -1.75 11.86
CA PRO A 108 5.31 -1.73 10.43
C PRO A 108 5.47 -0.31 9.87
N LEU A 109 6.20 -0.18 8.77
CA LEU A 109 6.42 1.06 8.04
C LEU A 109 5.70 0.99 6.69
N CYS A 110 4.48 1.50 6.64
CA CYS A 110 3.74 1.67 5.40
C CYS A 110 4.49 2.58 4.45
N TYR A 111 4.64 2.13 3.21
CA TYR A 111 5.27 2.90 2.16
C TYR A 111 4.66 2.54 0.80
N HIS A 112 4.85 3.42 -0.19
CA HIS A 112 4.51 3.15 -1.59
C HIS A 112 3.08 2.60 -1.78
N GLY A 113 2.10 3.30 -1.19
CA GLY A 113 0.68 2.99 -1.35
C GLY A 113 0.12 1.92 -0.43
N GLN A 114 0.92 1.30 0.43
CA GLN A 114 0.39 0.48 1.52
C GLN A 114 -0.18 1.40 2.60
N ARG A 115 -1.34 1.04 3.16
CA ARG A 115 -1.97 1.78 4.25
C ARG A 115 -2.02 0.98 5.54
N LYS A 116 -2.05 1.71 6.67
CA LYS A 116 -2.07 1.16 8.03
C LYS A 116 -3.29 0.25 8.28
N ASP A 117 -4.46 0.64 7.75
CA ASP A 117 -5.73 -0.08 7.89
C ASP A 117 -5.83 -1.34 7.01
N MET A 118 -4.92 -1.49 6.05
CA MET A 118 -4.89 -2.59 5.08
C MET A 118 -3.76 -3.59 5.33
N LEU A 119 -3.04 -3.47 6.45
CA LEU A 119 -2.01 -4.43 6.82
C LEU A 119 -2.64 -5.80 7.15
N PRO A 120 -2.03 -6.92 6.74
CA PRO A 120 -2.48 -8.24 7.13
C PRO A 120 -2.10 -8.52 8.59
N ARG A 121 -2.76 -9.49 9.23
CA ARG A 121 -2.25 -10.04 10.48
C ARG A 121 -0.93 -10.79 10.22
N PRO A 122 0.07 -10.72 11.12
CA PRO A 122 0.03 -10.07 12.43
C PRO A 122 0.35 -8.56 12.43
N LEU A 123 0.81 -7.99 11.32
CA LEU A 123 1.23 -6.58 11.22
C LEU A 123 0.12 -5.59 11.62
N SER A 124 -1.12 -5.91 11.25
CA SER A 124 -2.32 -5.12 11.59
C SER A 124 -2.59 -5.01 13.10
N SER A 125 -1.97 -5.85 13.92
CA SER A 125 -2.09 -5.82 15.39
C SER A 125 -1.07 -4.91 16.06
N ARG A 126 -0.17 -4.29 15.28
CA ARG A 126 0.87 -3.36 15.74
C ARG A 126 0.53 -1.95 15.31
N GLN A 127 1.06 -0.96 16.03
CA GLN A 127 0.97 0.44 15.62
C GLN A 127 1.91 0.67 14.42
N ALA A 128 1.31 0.86 13.25
CA ALA A 128 2.03 1.16 12.01
C ALA A 128 2.28 2.66 11.83
N LEU A 129 3.37 2.99 11.16
CA LEU A 129 3.75 4.35 10.75
C LEU A 129 3.75 4.41 9.21
N ASP A 130 3.44 5.56 8.64
CA ASP A 130 3.51 5.80 7.20
C ASP A 130 4.69 6.70 6.89
N LEU A 131 5.63 6.20 6.09
CA LEU A 131 6.82 6.96 5.66
C LEU A 131 6.47 8.10 4.70
N SER A 132 5.20 8.23 4.35
CA SER A 132 4.66 9.37 3.61
C SER A 132 4.29 10.55 4.48
N GLU A 133 4.12 10.34 5.79
CA GLU A 133 3.60 11.32 6.73
C GLU A 133 4.73 11.88 7.62
N PRO A 134 5.03 13.18 7.56
CA PRO A 134 6.10 13.80 8.35
C PRO A 134 6.01 13.56 9.85
N ASP A 135 4.79 13.52 10.40
CA ASP A 135 4.54 13.26 11.82
C ASP A 135 4.90 11.82 12.20
N ASP A 136 4.62 10.85 11.35
CA ASP A 136 4.97 9.45 11.56
C ASP A 136 6.48 9.21 11.46
N VAL A 137 7.17 9.88 10.53
CA VAL A 137 8.64 9.85 10.43
C VAL A 137 9.28 10.46 11.68
N SER A 138 8.72 11.55 12.18
CA SER A 138 9.16 12.17 13.44
C SER A 138 8.92 11.24 14.63
N GLU A 139 7.78 10.56 14.68
CA GLU A 139 7.46 9.58 15.72
C GLU A 139 8.38 8.36 15.66
N MET A 140 8.69 7.85 14.46
CA MET A 140 9.67 6.78 14.25
C MET A 140 11.01 7.12 14.92
N LEU A 141 11.54 8.31 14.64
CA LEU A 141 12.81 8.76 15.21
C LEU A 141 12.75 8.90 16.73
N LYS A 142 11.65 9.45 17.27
CA LYS A 142 11.45 9.59 18.72
C LYS A 142 11.40 8.24 19.42
N ILE A 143 10.71 7.25 18.84
CA ILE A 143 10.65 5.89 19.37
C ILE A 143 12.06 5.29 19.40
N ILE A 144 12.81 5.38 18.29
CA ILE A 144 14.16 4.82 18.20
C ILE A 144 15.11 5.48 19.19
N ALA A 145 15.12 6.82 19.25
CA ALA A 145 15.97 7.56 20.19
C ALA A 145 15.64 7.20 21.64
N LYS A 146 14.34 7.08 21.99
CA LYS A 146 13.90 6.71 23.34
C LYS A 146 14.35 5.30 23.73
N GLU A 147 14.17 4.32 22.86
CA GLU A 147 14.62 2.94 23.09
C GLU A 147 16.15 2.84 23.20
N ALA A 148 16.86 3.77 22.56
CA ALA A 148 18.30 3.91 22.68
C ALA A 148 18.78 4.69 23.91
N GLY A 149 17.86 5.25 24.71
CA GLY A 149 18.21 6.10 25.85
C GLY A 149 18.81 7.46 25.44
N LEU A 150 18.54 7.89 24.21
CA LEU A 150 19.00 9.15 23.63
C LEU A 150 17.89 10.21 23.70
N ARG A 151 18.28 11.48 23.64
CA ARG A 151 17.35 12.55 23.32
C ARG A 151 17.12 12.57 21.82
N ALA A 152 15.86 12.53 21.39
CA ALA A 152 15.51 12.62 19.98
C ALA A 152 16.06 13.94 19.39
N PRO A 153 16.84 13.88 18.30
CA PRO A 153 17.30 15.08 17.62
C PRO A 153 16.12 15.77 16.93
N GLU A 154 16.18 17.11 16.86
CA GLU A 154 15.23 17.90 16.08
C GLU A 154 15.71 17.92 14.63
N ILE A 155 15.10 17.07 13.80
CA ILE A 155 15.41 16.92 12.38
C ILE A 155 14.13 17.11 11.60
N ASP A 156 14.23 17.78 10.45
CA ASP A 156 13.12 17.87 9.51
C ASP A 156 12.82 16.48 8.92
N PRO A 157 11.65 15.88 9.21
CA PRO A 157 11.27 14.57 8.69
C PRO A 157 11.22 14.52 7.16
N ASN A 158 10.98 15.65 6.48
CA ASN A 158 10.91 15.70 5.02
C ASN A 158 12.23 15.30 4.35
N VAL A 159 13.36 15.47 5.05
CA VAL A 159 14.68 15.05 4.55
C VAL A 159 14.74 13.55 4.28
N LEU A 160 14.10 12.72 5.10
CA LEU A 160 13.98 11.29 4.79
C LEU A 160 13.05 11.09 3.59
N ILE A 161 11.86 11.70 3.64
CA ILE A 161 10.80 11.51 2.64
C ILE A 161 11.31 11.85 1.23
N GLU A 162 12.07 12.92 1.07
CA GLU A 162 12.67 13.34 -0.21
C GLU A 162 13.80 12.41 -0.68
N ARG A 163 14.49 11.73 0.24
CA ARG A 163 15.54 10.74 -0.09
C ARG A 163 14.97 9.38 -0.48
N LEU A 164 13.72 9.08 -0.10
CA LEU A 164 13.07 7.83 -0.44
C LEU A 164 12.83 7.77 -1.96
N PRO A 165 12.98 6.59 -2.59
CA PRO A 165 12.77 6.44 -4.03
C PRO A 165 11.37 6.91 -4.41
N PRO A 166 11.19 7.61 -5.55
CA PRO A 166 9.91 8.22 -5.91
C PRO A 166 8.77 7.21 -5.83
N ARG A 167 7.60 7.69 -5.41
CA ARG A 167 6.34 6.92 -5.39
C ARG A 167 5.83 6.72 -6.81
N ASN A 168 6.65 6.16 -7.69
CA ASN A 168 6.21 5.71 -8.98
C ASN A 168 5.35 4.48 -8.74
N TYR A 169 4.04 4.68 -8.65
CA TYR A 169 3.00 3.68 -8.89
C TYR A 169 3.06 3.14 -10.34
N GLU A 170 4.26 3.01 -10.92
CA GLU A 170 4.45 2.28 -12.14
C GLU A 170 4.27 0.81 -11.77
N GLU A 171 3.03 0.35 -11.96
CA GLU A 171 2.60 -1.02 -12.20
C GLU A 171 3.74 -2.05 -12.08
N GLN A 172 3.99 -2.53 -10.87
CA GLN A 172 4.76 -3.75 -10.67
C GLN A 172 3.91 -4.75 -9.91
N ASP A 173 3.01 -5.41 -10.64
CA ASP A 173 2.93 -6.84 -10.43
C ASP A 173 4.28 -7.44 -10.82
N ALA A 174 4.75 -8.43 -10.06
CA ALA A 174 6.06 -9.02 -10.26
C ALA A 174 6.19 -9.80 -11.59
N ASN A 175 5.28 -9.62 -12.57
CA ASN A 175 5.27 -10.23 -13.91
C ASN A 175 4.38 -9.50 -14.96
N GLY A 176 4.49 -8.17 -15.09
CA GLY A 176 3.92 -7.34 -16.17
C GLY A 176 2.49 -7.63 -16.70
N LYS A 177 1.47 -7.79 -15.85
CA LYS A 177 0.06 -7.84 -16.28
C LYS A 177 -0.93 -7.47 -15.17
N LEU A 178 -1.68 -6.36 -15.38
CA LEU A 178 -2.85 -6.01 -14.57
C LEU A 178 -3.73 -7.24 -14.31
N PRO A 179 -4.31 -7.39 -13.09
CA PRO A 179 -5.28 -8.44 -12.83
C PRO A 179 -6.35 -8.45 -13.92
N ASP A 180 -6.76 -9.65 -14.38
CA ASP A 180 -7.79 -9.81 -15.42
C ASP A 180 -9.17 -9.43 -14.86
N ILE A 181 -9.40 -8.12 -14.68
CA ILE A 181 -10.69 -7.55 -14.32
C ILE A 181 -11.32 -7.01 -15.59
N ARG A 182 -12.41 -7.64 -16.01
CA ARG A 182 -13.15 -7.22 -17.21
C ARG A 182 -14.22 -6.25 -16.82
N VAL A 183 -14.20 -5.09 -17.47
CA VAL A 183 -15.21 -4.06 -17.27
C VAL A 183 -16.10 -3.98 -18.49
N GLU A 184 -17.39 -4.20 -18.27
CA GLU A 184 -18.40 -4.21 -19.31
C GLU A 184 -19.51 -3.21 -19.01
N VAL A 185 -20.10 -2.69 -20.07
CA VAL A 185 -21.28 -1.82 -20.01
C VAL A 185 -22.36 -2.48 -20.82
N ASN A 186 -23.48 -2.77 -20.17
CA ASN A 186 -24.63 -3.43 -20.79
C ASN A 186 -25.92 -2.65 -20.50
N LEU A 187 -26.96 -2.84 -21.32
CA LEU A 187 -28.28 -2.31 -21.01
C LEU A 187 -28.95 -3.21 -19.97
N ALA A 188 -29.42 -2.64 -18.86
CA ALA A 188 -30.29 -3.32 -17.91
C ALA A 188 -31.70 -2.74 -17.97
N MET A 189 -32.68 -3.59 -17.74
CA MET A 189 -34.10 -3.24 -17.71
C MET A 189 -34.69 -3.69 -16.39
N ALA A 190 -35.48 -2.82 -15.76
CA ALA A 190 -36.26 -3.15 -14.58
C ALA A 190 -37.70 -2.66 -14.76
N PRO A 191 -38.70 -3.35 -14.19
CA PRO A 191 -40.07 -2.85 -14.18
C PRO A 191 -40.16 -1.55 -13.37
N ASP A 192 -40.94 -0.58 -13.84
CA ASP A 192 -41.18 0.69 -13.14
C ASP A 192 -42.27 0.60 -12.04
N GLY A 193 -42.89 -0.58 -11.88
CA GLY A 193 -44.00 -0.82 -10.96
C GLY A 193 -45.37 -0.31 -11.43
N GLN A 194 -45.44 0.40 -12.57
CA GLN A 194 -46.65 0.95 -13.20
C GLN A 194 -46.98 0.29 -14.55
N GLY A 195 -46.21 -0.72 -14.95
CA GLY A 195 -46.39 -1.47 -16.20
C GLY A 195 -45.48 -1.00 -17.34
N GLY A 196 -44.61 -0.03 -17.09
CA GLY A 196 -43.52 0.37 -17.98
C GLY A 196 -42.18 -0.26 -17.59
N VAL A 197 -41.13 0.16 -18.28
CA VAL A 197 -39.77 -0.39 -18.15
C VAL A 197 -38.77 0.74 -17.99
N LEU A 198 -38.07 0.75 -16.86
CA LEU A 198 -36.90 1.58 -16.63
C LEU A 198 -35.68 0.95 -17.30
N ARG A 199 -34.80 1.80 -17.82
CA ARG A 199 -33.59 1.37 -18.54
C ARG A 199 -32.38 2.04 -17.95
N PHE A 200 -31.39 1.23 -17.60
CA PHE A 200 -30.16 1.65 -16.93
C PHE A 200 -28.94 1.22 -17.74
N LEU A 201 -27.84 1.96 -17.55
CA LEU A 201 -26.51 1.45 -17.87
C LEU A 201 -26.08 0.55 -16.72
N ARG A 202 -25.85 -0.73 -17.01
CA ARG A 202 -25.24 -1.68 -16.08
C ARG A 202 -23.74 -1.64 -16.26
N LEU A 203 -23.06 -1.02 -15.31
CA LEU A 203 -21.61 -1.01 -15.21
C LEU A 203 -21.20 -2.26 -14.43
N GLU A 204 -20.44 -3.17 -15.02
CA GLU A 204 -20.01 -4.40 -14.35
C GLU A 204 -18.50 -4.58 -14.40
N ALA A 205 -17.91 -4.90 -13.25
CA ALA A 205 -16.55 -5.41 -13.16
C ALA A 205 -16.59 -6.91 -12.78
N GLN A 206 -15.88 -7.75 -13.52
CA GLN A 206 -15.80 -9.19 -13.28
C GLN A 206 -14.35 -9.59 -13.03
N ASN A 207 -14.08 -10.34 -11.97
CA ASN A 207 -12.73 -10.80 -11.66
C ASN A 207 -12.46 -12.18 -12.29
N HIS A 208 -11.68 -12.18 -13.38
CA HIS A 208 -11.17 -13.38 -14.04
C HIS A 208 -9.72 -13.71 -13.63
N ASP A 209 -9.15 -12.94 -12.72
CA ASP A 209 -7.84 -13.21 -12.14
C ASP A 209 -7.92 -14.32 -11.06
N LYS A 210 -6.75 -14.84 -10.67
CA LYS A 210 -6.62 -15.80 -9.58
C LYS A 210 -6.65 -15.14 -8.20
N ASN A 211 -6.47 -13.82 -8.14
CA ASN A 211 -6.38 -13.05 -6.89
C ASN A 211 -7.54 -12.07 -6.73
N SER A 212 -7.92 -11.78 -5.49
CA SER A 212 -8.88 -10.71 -5.20
C SER A 212 -8.32 -9.33 -5.53
N VAL A 213 -9.20 -8.42 -5.97
CA VAL A 213 -8.93 -6.98 -6.06
C VAL A 213 -9.87 -6.22 -5.13
N PHE A 214 -9.51 -5.01 -4.69
CA PHE A 214 -10.35 -4.22 -3.79
C PHE A 214 -10.84 -2.95 -4.48
N LEU A 215 -11.98 -3.04 -5.15
CA LEU A 215 -12.50 -1.95 -5.97
C LEU A 215 -13.03 -0.79 -5.13
N GLU A 216 -12.81 0.44 -5.62
CA GLU A 216 -13.40 1.68 -5.11
C GLU A 216 -14.61 2.10 -5.97
N PHE A 217 -15.06 3.35 -5.83
CA PHE A 217 -16.19 3.87 -6.61
C PHE A 217 -15.84 3.90 -8.10
N PRO A 218 -16.69 3.33 -8.97
CA PRO A 218 -16.48 3.42 -10.39
C PRO A 218 -16.67 4.85 -10.87
N SER A 219 -16.06 5.17 -12.00
CA SER A 219 -16.22 6.46 -12.65
C SER A 219 -16.40 6.31 -14.16
N ILE A 220 -16.99 7.32 -14.79
CA ILE A 220 -17.13 7.38 -16.24
C ILE A 220 -16.34 8.60 -16.74
N ALA A 221 -15.41 8.37 -17.66
CA ALA A 221 -14.67 9.46 -18.29
C ALA A 221 -15.61 10.35 -19.13
N ILE A 222 -15.29 11.64 -19.25
CA ILE A 222 -16.03 12.57 -20.12
C ILE A 222 -15.13 13.00 -21.27
N GLN A 223 -15.54 12.74 -22.50
CA GLN A 223 -14.76 13.10 -23.69
C GLN A 223 -14.43 14.59 -23.71
N LYS A 224 -13.15 14.88 -23.99
CA LYS A 224 -12.57 16.23 -24.06
C LYS A 224 -12.59 17.01 -22.73
N ARG A 225 -12.75 16.32 -21.58
CA ARG A 225 -12.58 16.89 -20.23
C ARG A 225 -11.58 16.05 -19.43
N ARG A 226 -10.91 16.67 -18.45
CA ARG A 226 -10.07 15.96 -17.46
C ARG A 226 -10.91 15.33 -16.34
N GLU A 227 -12.10 15.87 -16.11
CA GLU A 227 -13.03 15.41 -15.08
C GLU A 227 -13.64 14.04 -15.43
N ARG A 228 -13.95 13.27 -14.39
CA ARG A 228 -14.67 12.00 -14.48
C ARG A 228 -15.90 12.08 -13.58
N LEU A 229 -16.99 11.47 -14.03
CA LEU A 229 -18.20 11.34 -13.23
C LEU A 229 -18.03 10.16 -12.28
N THR A 230 -17.91 10.41 -10.98
CA THR A 230 -17.81 9.34 -9.97
C THR A 230 -19.21 8.84 -9.62
N ILE A 231 -19.41 7.53 -9.67
CA ILE A 231 -20.69 6.88 -9.36
C ILE A 231 -20.64 6.35 -7.93
N VAL A 232 -21.32 7.05 -7.02
CA VAL A 232 -21.34 6.72 -5.59
C VAL A 232 -22.64 6.03 -5.15
N ARG A 233 -23.66 6.00 -6.01
CA ARG A 233 -24.98 5.46 -5.72
C ARG A 233 -25.50 4.65 -6.91
N ASP A 234 -26.19 3.55 -6.63
CA ASP A 234 -26.97 2.79 -7.60
C ASP A 234 -28.33 3.49 -7.83
N SER A 235 -28.63 3.84 -9.08
CA SER A 235 -29.85 4.58 -9.44
C SER A 235 -31.12 3.74 -9.27
N ALA A 236 -31.06 2.42 -9.42
CA ALA A 236 -32.24 1.56 -9.35
C ALA A 236 -32.65 1.26 -7.90
N PHE A 237 -31.69 0.97 -7.04
CA PHE A 237 -31.94 0.63 -5.63
C PHE A 237 -31.77 1.82 -4.69
N HIS A 238 -31.23 2.94 -5.18
CA HIS A 238 -30.92 4.12 -4.39
C HIS A 238 -29.97 3.84 -3.21
N LEU A 239 -29.15 2.79 -3.33
CA LEU A 239 -28.17 2.37 -2.33
C LEU A 239 -26.76 2.87 -2.67
N PRO A 240 -25.87 3.07 -1.68
CA PRO A 240 -24.46 3.35 -1.95
C PRO A 240 -23.82 2.23 -2.77
N VAL A 241 -22.93 2.59 -3.69
CA VAL A 241 -22.17 1.61 -4.46
C VAL A 241 -21.26 0.82 -3.51
N PRO A 242 -21.31 -0.52 -3.52
CA PRO A 242 -20.43 -1.33 -2.69
C PRO A 242 -18.97 -1.18 -3.13
N THR A 243 -18.08 -0.87 -2.18
CA THR A 243 -16.62 -0.88 -2.35
C THR A 243 -16.00 -2.04 -1.57
N GLY A 244 -14.73 -2.35 -1.82
CA GLY A 244 -14.00 -3.44 -1.16
C GLY A 244 -13.77 -4.65 -2.06
N GLU A 245 -13.56 -5.81 -1.45
CA GLU A 245 -13.07 -7.01 -2.13
C GLU A 245 -14.00 -7.49 -3.26
N LEU A 246 -13.40 -7.82 -4.40
CA LEU A 246 -13.98 -8.58 -5.51
C LEU A 246 -13.14 -9.84 -5.67
N LYS A 247 -13.68 -10.99 -5.24
CA LYS A 247 -12.96 -12.27 -5.21
C LYS A 247 -12.85 -12.86 -6.62
N PRO A 248 -11.91 -13.80 -6.85
CA PRO A 248 -11.85 -14.56 -8.10
C PRO A 248 -13.20 -15.19 -8.45
N GLY A 249 -13.69 -14.93 -9.67
CA GLY A 249 -14.98 -15.41 -10.16
C GLY A 249 -16.20 -14.55 -9.79
N ASP A 250 -16.05 -13.58 -8.89
CA ASP A 250 -17.15 -12.67 -8.53
C ASP A 250 -17.31 -11.55 -9.57
N SER A 251 -18.51 -10.96 -9.61
CA SER A 251 -18.78 -9.72 -10.30
C SER A 251 -19.42 -8.67 -9.40
N ARG A 252 -19.22 -7.40 -9.76
CA ARG A 252 -19.88 -6.26 -9.13
C ARG A 252 -20.54 -5.41 -10.20
N SER A 253 -21.85 -5.26 -10.12
CA SER A 253 -22.62 -4.44 -11.04
C SER A 253 -23.32 -3.27 -10.35
N ILE A 254 -23.31 -2.12 -11.01
CA ILE A 254 -23.99 -0.89 -10.60
C ILE A 254 -24.92 -0.47 -11.73
N LEU A 255 -26.15 -0.11 -11.38
CA LEU A 255 -27.12 0.46 -12.31
C LEU A 255 -27.07 1.99 -12.24
N VAL A 256 -26.88 2.62 -13.40
CA VAL A 256 -26.83 4.08 -13.55
C VAL A 256 -27.95 4.50 -14.48
N ASP A 257 -28.78 5.44 -14.04
CA ASP A 257 -29.78 6.09 -14.88
C ASP A 257 -29.12 7.27 -15.62
N PRO A 258 -29.00 7.24 -16.96
CA PRO A 258 -28.41 8.35 -17.69
C PRO A 258 -29.16 9.67 -17.58
N SER A 259 -30.44 9.66 -17.18
CA SER A 259 -31.23 10.88 -16.98
C SER A 259 -30.88 11.63 -15.69
N GLU A 260 -30.24 10.96 -14.73
CA GLU A 260 -29.73 11.58 -13.49
C GLU A 260 -28.37 12.28 -13.71
N ILE A 261 -27.76 12.14 -14.90
CA ILE A 261 -26.44 12.70 -15.19
C ILE A 261 -26.58 14.10 -15.78
N GLU A 262 -26.10 15.10 -15.03
CA GLU A 262 -26.05 16.50 -15.49
C GLU A 262 -24.92 16.73 -16.51
N ILE A 263 -25.20 16.47 -17.79
CA ILE A 263 -24.28 16.73 -18.89
C ILE A 263 -25.02 17.21 -20.15
N GLU A 264 -24.44 18.17 -20.88
CA GLU A 264 -25.02 18.74 -22.11
C GLU A 264 -25.35 17.67 -23.17
N ASN A 265 -24.50 16.65 -23.28
CA ASN A 265 -24.70 15.54 -24.20
C ASN A 265 -24.17 14.24 -23.58
N ILE A 266 -25.08 13.34 -23.26
CA ILE A 266 -24.79 12.03 -22.66
C ILE A 266 -23.90 11.14 -23.54
N GLU A 267 -23.89 11.35 -24.86
CA GLU A 267 -23.01 10.62 -25.80
C GLU A 267 -21.54 11.00 -25.65
N ARG A 268 -21.22 12.01 -24.81
CA ARG A 268 -19.84 12.36 -24.44
C ARG A 268 -19.28 11.48 -23.32
N LEU A 269 -20.07 10.61 -22.71
CA LEU A 269 -19.55 9.63 -21.78
C LEU A 269 -18.57 8.68 -22.51
N GLY A 270 -17.43 8.43 -21.88
CA GLY A 270 -16.32 7.65 -22.40
C GLY A 270 -16.15 6.32 -21.67
N GLU A 271 -14.91 5.97 -21.38
CA GLU A 271 -14.57 4.72 -20.69
C GLU A 271 -15.17 4.67 -19.29
N VAL A 272 -15.70 3.51 -18.92
CA VAL A 272 -16.07 3.17 -17.54
C VAL A 272 -14.84 2.59 -16.86
N ILE A 273 -14.55 3.11 -15.67
CA ILE A 273 -13.31 2.82 -14.95
C ILE A 273 -13.68 2.34 -13.55
N PHE A 274 -13.22 1.15 -13.20
CA PHE A 274 -13.22 0.66 -11.82
C PHE A 274 -11.79 0.79 -11.28
N PRO A 275 -11.51 1.82 -10.47
CA PRO A 275 -10.26 1.88 -9.74
C PRO A 275 -10.29 0.88 -8.59
N ASP A 276 -9.11 0.41 -8.17
CA ASP A 276 -8.96 -0.25 -6.88
C ASP A 276 -8.30 0.66 -5.83
N LYS A 277 -8.31 0.19 -4.58
CA LYS A 277 -7.77 0.90 -3.41
C LYS A 277 -6.28 1.22 -3.52
N ILE A 278 -5.60 0.67 -4.53
CA ILE A 278 -4.18 0.86 -4.79
C ILE A 278 -3.91 1.65 -6.09
N GLY A 279 -4.95 2.24 -6.67
CA GLY A 279 -4.84 3.17 -7.80
C GLY A 279 -4.76 2.49 -9.18
N ARG A 280 -4.89 1.16 -9.27
CA ARG A 280 -4.96 0.48 -10.57
C ARG A 280 -6.32 0.73 -11.19
N GLU A 281 -6.34 1.00 -12.49
CA GLU A 281 -7.57 1.31 -13.22
C GLU A 281 -7.96 0.16 -14.17
N PHE A 282 -9.11 -0.46 -13.93
CA PHE A 282 -9.69 -1.44 -14.83
C PHE A 282 -10.72 -0.73 -15.72
N LYS A 283 -10.56 -0.80 -17.04
CA LYS A 283 -11.28 0.04 -18.00
C LYS A 283 -12.13 -0.78 -18.95
N GLY A 284 -13.36 -0.31 -19.18
CA GLY A 284 -14.24 -0.81 -20.22
C GLY A 284 -14.11 0.00 -21.50
N SER A 285 -14.67 -0.52 -22.59
CA SER A 285 -14.64 0.13 -23.90
C SER A 285 -15.53 1.39 -23.95
N ALA A 286 -14.94 2.52 -24.35
CA ALA A 286 -15.70 3.74 -24.64
C ALA A 286 -16.69 3.55 -25.80
N GLU A 287 -16.34 2.71 -26.80
CA GLU A 287 -17.23 2.42 -27.92
C GLU A 287 -18.46 1.64 -27.46
N ASP A 288 -18.29 0.67 -26.55
CA ASP A 288 -19.40 -0.12 -26.04
C ASP A 288 -20.30 0.72 -25.14
N THR A 289 -19.70 1.60 -24.33
CA THR A 289 -20.45 2.60 -23.55
C THR A 289 -21.32 3.46 -24.48
N LEU A 290 -20.76 3.99 -25.57
CA LEU A 290 -21.49 4.79 -26.55
C LEU A 290 -22.61 3.99 -27.26
N LYS A 291 -22.37 2.72 -27.60
CA LYS A 291 -23.39 1.85 -28.20
C LYS A 291 -24.58 1.68 -27.26
N VAL A 292 -24.34 1.36 -25.99
CA VAL A 292 -25.42 1.17 -25.00
C VAL A 292 -26.18 2.48 -24.78
N ILE A 293 -25.50 3.63 -24.70
CA ILE A 293 -26.15 4.95 -24.58
C ILE A 293 -27.07 5.23 -25.77
N LYS A 294 -26.65 4.93 -27.00
CA LYS A 294 -27.49 5.10 -28.20
C LYS A 294 -28.73 4.22 -28.16
N VAL A 295 -28.58 2.96 -27.73
CA VAL A 295 -29.72 2.03 -27.57
C VAL A 295 -30.68 2.57 -26.51
N TRP A 296 -30.18 2.98 -25.35
CA TRP A 296 -30.97 3.60 -24.28
C TRP A 296 -31.74 4.82 -24.80
N LYS A 297 -31.07 5.76 -25.46
CA LYS A 297 -31.68 6.99 -26.01
C LYS A 297 -32.78 6.70 -27.03
N SER A 298 -32.56 5.73 -27.93
CA SER A 298 -33.56 5.33 -28.93
C SER A 298 -34.80 4.68 -28.32
N ALA A 299 -34.64 3.99 -27.19
CA ALA A 299 -35.72 3.31 -26.49
C ALA A 299 -36.50 4.23 -25.54
N SER A 300 -35.91 5.34 -25.11
CA SER A 300 -36.57 6.37 -24.29
C SER A 300 -37.33 7.42 -25.12
N GLN A 301 -37.16 7.45 -26.45
CA GLN A 301 -37.89 8.33 -27.36
C GLN A 301 -39.16 7.70 -27.96
N LYS A 302 -39.47 6.44 -27.61
CA LYS A 302 -40.68 5.70 -28.00
C LYS A 302 -41.60 5.54 -26.80
#